data_AF-A0A2Z3GDZ9-F1
#
_entry.id   AF-A0A2Z3GDZ9-F1
#
_cell.length_a   1.000
_cell.length_b   1.000
_cell.length_c   1.000
_cell.angle_alpha   90.00
_cell.angle_beta   90.00
_cell.angle_gamma   90.00
#
_symmetry.space_group_name_H-M   'P 1'
#
loop_
_entity.id
_entity.type
_entity.pdbx_description
1 polymer ?
#
loop_
_entity_poly.entity_id
_entity_poly.type
_entity_poly.pdbx_seq_one_letter_code
_entity_poly.pdbx_strand_id
1 'polypeptide(L)'
;MYLQVARADVVLHLCGHPTDGALSSLGRAEVKGLPAFHCNLLRQPPLFAAPVLARAAWSERVLEMTVTDSFGNRIVFCEPASLYA
;
A
#
# COMPACT_ATOMS: atom_id res chain seq x y z
N MET A 1 6.19 11.38 16.61
CA MET A 1 7.17 10.39 16.07
C MET A 1 7.32 10.64 14.58
N TYR A 2 8.53 10.52 14.03
CA TYR A 2 8.79 10.55 12.59
C TYR A 2 9.54 9.27 12.19
N LEU A 3 9.13 8.63 11.11
CA LEU A 3 9.76 7.44 10.54
C LEU A 3 9.79 7.58 9.01
N GLN A 4 10.94 7.34 8.41
CA GLN A 4 11.07 7.20 6.97
C GLN A 4 11.30 5.73 6.63
N VAL A 5 10.52 5.19 5.71
CA VAL A 5 10.76 3.87 5.12
C VAL A 5 10.88 4.02 3.61
N ALA A 6 11.82 3.29 3.01
CA ALA A 6 12.05 3.31 1.58
C ALA A 6 12.13 1.89 1.04
N ARG A 7 11.55 1.68 -0.14
CA ARG A 7 11.67 0.42 -0.89
C ARG A 7 11.65 0.74 -2.39
N ALA A 8 12.72 0.37 -3.08
CA ALA A 8 12.96 0.81 -4.46
C ALA A 8 12.81 2.34 -4.55
N ASP A 9 12.02 2.82 -5.50
CA ASP A 9 11.81 4.26 -5.75
C ASP A 9 10.69 4.88 -4.87
N VAL A 10 10.10 4.09 -3.97
CA VAL A 10 9.04 4.57 -3.06
C VAL A 10 9.65 4.94 -1.72
N VAL A 11 9.50 6.20 -1.33
CA VAL A 11 9.86 6.72 0.00
C VAL A 11 8.60 7.22 0.70
N LEU A 12 8.33 6.67 1.89
CA LEU A 12 7.23 7.09 2.75
C LEU A 12 7.80 7.81 3.96
N HIS A 13 7.31 9.03 4.17
CA HIS A 13 7.57 9.83 5.35
C HIS A 13 6.34 9.75 6.27
N LEU A 14 6.47 9.03 7.37
CA LEU A 14 5.39 8.77 8.33
C LEU A 14 5.59 9.63 9.57
N CYS A 15 4.55 10.36 9.96
CA CYS A 15 4.53 11.16 11.18
C CYS A 15 3.41 10.66 12.09
N GLY A 16 3.76 10.10 13.25
CA GLY A 16 2.79 9.79 14.30
C GLY A 16 2.57 11.02 15.18
N HIS A 17 1.34 11.54 15.21
CA HIS A 17 0.93 12.65 16.08
C HIS A 17 0.07 12.12 17.25
N PRO A 18 0.59 12.06 18.49
CA PRO A 18 -0.12 11.44 19.63
C PRO A 18 -1.40 12.17 20.06
N THR A 19 -1.56 13.45 19.70
CA THR A 19 -2.64 14.33 20.18
C THR A 19 -3.56 14.81 19.08
N ASP A 20 -3.42 14.31 17.86
CA ASP A 20 -4.45 14.53 16.86
C ASP A 20 -5.33 13.29 16.80
N GLY A 21 -6.64 13.47 16.94
CA GLY A 21 -7.62 12.51 16.42
C GLY A 21 -7.59 12.45 14.89
N ALA A 22 -6.41 12.49 14.27
CA ALA A 22 -6.19 12.66 12.85
C ALA A 22 -6.72 11.44 12.11
N LEU A 23 -7.65 11.73 11.20
CA LEU A 23 -8.13 10.86 10.15
C LEU A 23 -6.95 10.15 9.48
N SER A 24 -7.04 8.81 9.43
CA SER A 24 -6.17 7.93 8.65
C SER A 24 -5.73 8.59 7.34
N SER A 25 -4.43 8.74 7.09
CA SER A 25 -3.94 9.22 5.80
C SER A 25 -4.12 8.14 4.72
N LEU A 26 -4.30 8.55 3.46
CA LEU A 26 -4.37 7.66 2.31
C LEU A 26 -3.27 8.03 1.32
N GLY A 27 -2.30 7.12 1.14
CA GLY A 27 -1.30 7.22 0.09
C GLY A 27 -1.61 6.26 -1.05
N ARG A 28 -1.29 6.64 -2.30
CA ARG A 28 -1.36 5.75 -3.45
C ARG A 28 -0.01 5.73 -4.18
N ALA A 29 0.45 4.54 -4.54
CA ALA A 29 1.71 4.34 -5.25
C ALA A 29 1.50 3.40 -6.45
N GLU A 30 1.94 3.82 -7.61
CA GLU A 30 2.00 2.94 -8.79
C GLU A 30 3.26 2.06 -8.71
N VAL A 31 3.10 0.76 -8.93
CA VAL A 31 4.17 -0.23 -8.82
C VAL A 31 4.09 -1.26 -9.95
N LYS A 32 5.19 -1.97 -10.18
CA LYS A 32 5.27 -3.12 -11.07
C LYS A 32 5.47 -4.41 -10.26
N GLY A 33 4.83 -5.49 -10.68
CA GLY A 33 4.91 -6.80 -10.01
C GLY A 33 4.12 -6.87 -8.70
N LEU A 34 2.97 -6.22 -8.63
CA LEU A 34 2.08 -6.18 -7.46
C LEU A 34 1.64 -7.58 -7.00
N PRO A 35 1.30 -8.54 -7.87
CA PRO A 35 0.99 -9.92 -7.44
C PRO A 35 2.15 -10.61 -6.73
N ALA A 36 3.38 -10.43 -7.22
CA ALA A 36 4.57 -11.00 -6.59
C ALA A 36 4.83 -10.34 -5.23
N PHE A 37 4.61 -9.03 -5.13
CA PHE A 37 4.72 -8.31 -3.86
C PHE A 37 3.66 -8.75 -2.85
N HIS A 38 2.42 -8.98 -3.28
CA HIS A 38 1.33 -9.53 -2.45
C HIS A 38 1.68 -10.91 -1.89
N CYS A 39 2.15 -11.83 -2.74
CA CYS A 39 2.62 -13.16 -2.31
C CYS A 39 3.74 -13.08 -1.28
N ASN A 40 4.67 -12.12 -1.44
CA ASN A 40 5.76 -11.91 -0.49
C ASN A 40 5.26 -11.37 0.86
N LEU A 41 4.26 -10.47 0.84
CA LEU A 41 3.65 -9.94 2.06
C LEU A 41 2.91 -11.03 2.85
N LEU A 42 2.15 -11.91 2.17
CA LEU A 42 1.39 -12.98 2.82
C LEU A 42 2.27 -14.05 3.50
N ARG A 43 3.56 -14.12 3.17
CA ARG A 43 4.52 -15.01 3.83
C ARG A 43 5.01 -14.46 5.17
N GLN A 44 4.78 -13.17 5.45
CA GLN A 44 5.14 -12.58 6.73
C GLN A 44 3.98 -12.75 7.72
N PRO A 45 4.27 -12.92 9.03
CA PRO A 45 3.22 -13.00 10.04
C PRO A 45 2.37 -11.73 10.00
N PRO A 46 1.03 -11.85 9.96
CA PRO A 46 0.15 -10.69 9.83
C PRO A 46 0.20 -9.89 11.12
N LEU A 47 0.77 -8.68 11.06
CA LEU A 47 0.67 -7.70 12.13
C LEU A 47 -0.71 -7.00 12.12
N PHE A 48 -1.36 -6.95 10.96
CA PHE A 48 -2.64 -6.27 10.71
C PHE A 48 -3.48 -7.08 9.70
N ALA A 49 -4.60 -6.50 9.23
CA ALA A 49 -5.45 -7.07 8.20
C ALA A 49 -4.61 -7.50 6.98
N ALA A 50 -4.82 -8.74 6.53
CA ALA A 50 -4.10 -9.28 5.39
C ALA A 50 -4.39 -8.42 4.14
N PRO A 51 -3.36 -8.03 3.37
CA PRO A 51 -3.58 -7.28 2.16
C PRO A 51 -4.39 -8.11 1.17
N VAL A 52 -5.43 -7.50 0.59
CA VAL A 52 -6.25 -8.12 -0.46
C VAL A 52 -5.85 -7.50 -1.79
N LEU A 53 -5.48 -8.35 -2.75
CA LEU A 53 -5.26 -7.97 -4.13
C LEU A 53 -6.59 -8.10 -4.90
N ALA A 54 -7.06 -7.01 -5.49
CA ALA A 54 -8.30 -6.97 -6.24
C ALA A 54 -8.16 -6.10 -7.49
N ARG A 55 -9.13 -6.17 -8.41
CA ARG A 55 -9.24 -5.17 -9.49
C ARG A 55 -9.76 -3.85 -8.93
N ALA A 56 -9.28 -2.74 -9.46
CA ALA A 56 -9.73 -1.41 -9.09
C ALA A 56 -11.22 -1.25 -9.42
N ALA A 57 -11.99 -0.66 -8.51
CA ALA A 57 -13.43 -0.42 -8.73
C ALA A 57 -13.71 0.49 -9.95
N TRP A 58 -12.75 1.34 -10.31
CA TRP A 58 -12.85 2.30 -11.42
C TRP A 58 -12.25 1.77 -12.73
N SER A 59 -11.54 0.62 -12.73
CA SER A 59 -10.96 0.03 -13.93
C SER A 59 -10.59 -1.44 -13.73
N GLU A 60 -11.12 -2.31 -14.58
CA GLU A 60 -10.75 -3.74 -14.59
C GLU A 60 -9.30 -3.99 -15.02
N ARG A 61 -8.66 -3.01 -15.66
CA ARG A 61 -7.27 -3.10 -16.15
C ARG A 61 -6.26 -2.72 -15.07
N VAL A 62 -6.70 -2.36 -13.87
CA VAL A 62 -5.80 -1.94 -12.80
C VAL A 62 -5.98 -2.88 -11.63
N LEU A 63 -4.87 -3.44 -11.15
CA LEU A 63 -4.84 -4.18 -9.89
C LEU A 63 -4.54 -3.22 -8.76
N GLU A 64 -5.22 -3.41 -7.63
CA GLU A 64 -5.03 -2.63 -6.41
C GLU A 64 -4.87 -3.54 -5.20
N MET A 65 -4.01 -3.11 -4.28
CA MET A 65 -3.83 -3.75 -2.99
C MET A 65 -3.71 -2.67 -1.93
N THR A 66 -4.49 -2.78 -0.85
CA THR A 66 -4.40 -1.84 0.27
C THR A 66 -3.74 -2.49 1.46
N VAL A 67 -2.79 -1.79 2.07
CA VAL A 67 -2.16 -2.14 3.34
C VAL A 67 -2.48 -1.05 4.36
N THR A 68 -2.74 -1.43 5.59
CA THR A 68 -2.94 -0.50 6.71
C THR A 68 -1.76 -0.61 7.67
N ASP A 69 -1.17 0.53 8.04
CA ASP A 69 -0.09 0.58 9.03
C ASP A 69 -0.62 0.61 10.47
N SER A 70 0.30 0.57 11.44
CA SER A 70 -0.02 0.60 12.88
C SER A 70 -0.64 1.90 13.37
N PHE A 71 -0.57 2.97 12.58
CA PHE A 71 -1.14 4.28 12.88
C PHE A 71 -2.49 4.48 12.18
N GLY A 72 -2.98 3.46 11.47
CA GLY A 72 -4.23 3.50 10.72
C GLY A 72 -4.14 4.15 9.35
N ASN A 73 -2.94 4.50 8.86
CA ASN A 73 -2.78 5.01 7.50
C ASN A 73 -2.99 3.88 6.50
N ARG A 74 -3.62 4.20 5.37
CA ARG A 74 -3.85 3.29 4.24
C ARG A 74 -2.87 3.60 3.12
N ILE A 75 -2.20 2.59 2.63
CA ILE A 75 -1.33 2.67 1.45
C ILE A 75 -1.93 1.78 0.37
N VAL A 76 -2.31 2.38 -0.75
CA VAL A 76 -2.88 1.69 -1.91
C VAL A 76 -1.79 1.53 -2.96
N PHE A 77 -1.40 0.30 -3.23
CA PHE A 77 -0.54 -0.04 -4.35
C PHE A 77 -1.40 -0.31 -5.58
N CYS A 78 -1.06 0.31 -6.71
CA CYS A 78 -1.75 0.14 -7.99
C CYS A 78 -0.78 -0.38 -9.05
N GLU A 79 -1.21 -1.35 -9.85
CA GLU A 79 -0.49 -1.77 -11.04
C GLU A 79 -1.43 -1.72 -12.25
N PRO A 80 -1.24 -0.77 -13.18
CA PRO A 80 -1.96 -0.79 -14.44
C PRO A 80 -1.45 -1.93 -15.32
N ALA A 81 -2.35 -2.62 -16.02
CA ALA A 81 -1.98 -3.56 -17.08
C ALA A 81 -1.14 -2.81 -18.11
N SER A 82 0.08 -3.30 -18.36
CA SER A 82 0.97 -2.72 -19.37
C SER A 82 0.22 -2.63 -20.70
N LEU A 83 0.06 -1.41 -21.22
CA LEU A 83 -0.57 -1.17 -22.53
C LEU A 83 0.35 -1.53 -23.70
N TYR A 84 1.59 -1.93 -23.41
CA TYR A 84 2.57 -2.37 -24.40
C TYR A 84 2.94 -3.82 -24.09
N ALA A 85 2.42 -4.72 -24.92
CA ALA A 85 2.86 -6.10 -25.11
C ALA A 85 3.17 -6.29 -26.59
#